data_AF-A0A929IE75-F1
#
_entry.id   AF-A0A929IE75-F1
#
_cell.length_a   1.000
_cell.length_b   1.000
_cell.length_c   1.000
_cell.angle_alpha   90.00
_cell.angle_beta   90.00
_cell.angle_gamma   90.00
#
_symmetry.space_group_name_H-M   'P 1'
#
loop_
_entity.id
_entity.type
_entity.pdbx_description
1 polymer ?
#
loop_
_entity_poly.entity_id
_entity_poly.type
_entity_poly.pdbx_seq_one_letter_code
_entity_poly.pdbx_strand_id
1 'polypeptide(L)'
;MKKKSLFLVVCFVFCLFSAQPLHCCVGRILVVAVSGSPEQAIMGEMLSILINERTGTTVNIVEYDPDACHEAVLKEEADIYINYTGVAQAGLGGANDVDDPLEVYALVNQSYKEKFGMVWLKPFGFRGPLTAEGGDKEEGRTLAAPVSTREVLKKFPVLDRVINKLGGRIDDNAMSELMKKTENQDIKETVREFLKKENLI
;
A
#
# COMPACT_ATOMS: atom_id res chain seq x y z
N MET A 1 34.36 -17.07 55.57
CA MET A 1 32.95 -17.02 55.15
C MET A 1 32.51 -15.70 54.46
N LYS A 2 33.42 -14.89 53.88
CA LYS A 2 33.06 -13.56 53.30
C LYS A 2 33.05 -13.46 51.76
N LYS A 3 33.49 -14.50 51.03
CA LYS A 3 33.59 -14.45 49.55
C LYS A 3 32.30 -14.85 48.79
N LYS A 4 31.36 -15.55 49.44
CA LYS A 4 30.09 -15.98 48.81
C LYS A 4 29.04 -14.85 48.71
N SER A 5 29.11 -13.85 49.61
CA SER A 5 28.19 -12.71 49.60
C SER A 5 28.52 -11.69 48.49
N LEU A 6 29.79 -11.60 48.06
CA LEU A 6 30.21 -10.68 47.01
C LEU A 6 29.76 -11.14 45.62
N PHE A 7 29.71 -12.46 45.39
CA PHE A 7 29.29 -13.02 44.11
C PHE A 7 27.78 -12.83 43.85
N LEU A 8 26.97 -12.85 44.91
CA LEU A 8 25.51 -12.71 44.81
C LEU A 8 25.08 -11.27 44.51
N VAL A 9 25.86 -10.27 44.95
CA VAL A 9 25.63 -8.86 44.65
C VAL A 9 26.02 -8.52 43.19
N VAL A 10 27.07 -9.15 42.66
CA VAL A 10 27.50 -8.93 41.27
C VAL A 10 26.49 -9.48 40.25
N CYS A 11 25.85 -10.63 40.51
CA CYS A 11 24.78 -11.14 39.66
C CYS A 11 23.51 -10.26 39.70
N PHE A 12 23.18 -9.67 40.86
CA PHE A 12 21.99 -8.82 40.97
C PHE A 12 22.15 -7.46 40.26
N VAL A 13 23.37 -6.92 40.25
CA VAL A 13 23.69 -5.69 39.50
C VAL A 13 23.74 -5.93 37.99
N PHE A 14 24.11 -7.14 37.54
CA PHE A 14 24.12 -7.49 36.11
C PHE A 14 22.70 -7.66 35.52
N CYS A 15 21.72 -8.12 36.31
CA CYS A 15 20.32 -8.19 35.89
C CYS A 15 19.64 -6.82 35.77
N LEU A 16 20.16 -5.78 36.42
CA LEU A 16 19.63 -4.42 36.32
C LEU A 16 20.08 -3.69 35.04
N PHE A 17 21.12 -4.18 34.36
CA PHE A 17 21.62 -3.59 33.10
C PHE A 17 20.95 -4.15 31.84
N SER A 18 20.13 -5.19 31.94
CA SER A 18 19.36 -5.76 30.81
C SER A 18 17.93 -5.24 30.71
N ALA A 19 17.54 -4.24 31.50
CA ALA A 19 16.31 -3.50 31.28
C ALA A 19 16.52 -2.54 30.10
N GLN A 20 16.63 -3.09 28.89
CA GLN A 20 16.43 -2.27 27.70
C GLN A 20 15.02 -1.68 27.80
N PRO A 21 14.81 -0.40 27.49
CA PRO A 21 13.46 0.14 27.43
C PRO A 21 12.68 -0.76 26.49
N LEU A 22 11.61 -1.36 27.00
CA LEU A 22 10.56 -1.88 26.14
C LEU A 22 10.13 -0.66 25.32
N HIS A 23 10.63 -0.57 24.09
CA HIS A 23 10.01 0.23 23.04
C HIS A 23 8.62 -0.37 22.88
N CYS A 24 7.71 0.07 23.74
CA CYS A 24 6.29 -0.08 23.53
C CYS A 24 6.07 0.65 22.21
N CYS A 25 5.97 -0.10 21.13
CA CYS A 25 5.76 0.47 19.82
C CYS A 25 4.45 1.24 19.91
N VAL A 26 4.51 2.55 20.07
CA VAL A 26 3.39 3.42 19.71
C VAL A 26 3.12 3.05 18.26
N GLY A 27 1.97 2.41 18.02
CA GLY A 27 1.65 1.83 16.73
C GLY A 27 1.85 2.89 15.65
N ARG A 28 2.77 2.65 14.72
CA ARG A 28 3.00 3.61 13.63
C ARG A 28 1.73 3.66 12.79
N ILE A 29 1.28 4.88 12.52
CA ILE A 29 0.19 5.11 11.59
C ILE A 29 0.77 4.98 10.18
N LEU A 30 0.14 4.14 9.36
CA LEU A 30 0.45 4.02 7.95
C LEU A 30 -0.40 5.02 7.17
N VAL A 31 0.20 5.86 6.34
CA VAL A 31 -0.52 6.87 5.54
C VAL A 31 -0.68 6.38 4.10
N VAL A 32 -1.93 6.32 3.62
CA VAL A 32 -2.27 5.98 2.23
C VAL A 32 -2.70 7.26 1.51
N ALA A 33 -1.94 7.67 0.51
CA ALA A 33 -2.28 8.78 -0.38
C ALA A 33 -3.21 8.31 -1.50
N VAL A 34 -4.30 9.05 -1.69
CA VAL A 34 -5.30 8.83 -2.77
C VAL A 34 -5.55 10.13 -3.53
N SER A 35 -5.89 10.03 -4.81
CA SER A 35 -6.07 11.19 -5.70
C SER A 35 -7.50 11.74 -5.79
N GLY A 36 -8.38 11.34 -4.86
CA GLY A 36 -9.78 11.78 -4.81
C GLY A 36 -10.74 11.15 -5.83
N SER A 37 -10.28 10.26 -6.73
CA SER A 37 -11.18 9.55 -7.64
C SER A 37 -12.04 8.53 -6.88
N PRO A 38 -13.29 8.24 -7.33
CA PRO A 38 -14.16 7.29 -6.63
C PRO A 38 -13.54 5.89 -6.48
N GLU A 39 -12.86 5.39 -7.52
CA GLU A 39 -12.15 4.11 -7.47
C GLU A 39 -11.00 4.13 -6.45
N GLN A 40 -10.23 5.23 -6.35
CA GLN A 40 -9.15 5.32 -5.38
C GLN A 40 -9.66 5.48 -3.95
N ALA A 41 -10.81 6.15 -3.75
CA ALA A 41 -11.47 6.18 -2.45
C ALA A 41 -11.85 4.75 -1.99
N ILE A 42 -12.42 3.94 -2.88
CA ILE A 42 -12.74 2.53 -2.61
C ILE A 42 -11.47 1.74 -2.31
N MET A 43 -10.43 1.88 -3.14
CA MET A 43 -9.18 1.14 -2.95
C MET A 43 -8.40 1.57 -1.71
N GLY A 44 -8.42 2.87 -1.36
CA GLY A 44 -7.85 3.40 -0.13
C GLY A 44 -8.53 2.80 1.10
N GLU A 45 -9.86 2.76 1.12
CA GLU A 45 -10.62 2.10 2.20
C GLU A 45 -10.36 0.59 2.23
N MET A 46 -10.20 -0.05 1.07
CA MET A 46 -9.86 -1.48 0.98
C MET A 46 -8.49 -1.81 1.58
N LEU A 47 -7.47 -0.99 1.27
CA LEU A 47 -6.16 -1.09 1.90
C LEU A 47 -6.27 -0.85 3.41
N SER A 48 -6.99 0.20 3.82
CA SER A 48 -7.19 0.56 5.23
C SER A 48 -7.77 -0.61 6.04
N ILE A 49 -8.91 -1.15 5.63
CA ILE A 49 -9.58 -2.25 6.33
C ILE A 49 -8.72 -3.51 6.31
N LEU A 50 -8.20 -3.91 5.15
CA LEU A 50 -7.43 -5.16 5.04
C LEU A 50 -6.16 -5.12 5.90
N ILE A 51 -5.42 -4.02 5.86
CA ILE A 51 -4.20 -3.86 6.65
C ILE A 51 -4.55 -3.85 8.13
N ASN A 52 -5.55 -3.06 8.54
CA ASN A 52 -5.94 -2.96 9.94
C ASN A 52 -6.40 -4.31 10.51
N GLU A 53 -7.31 -5.02 9.85
CA GLU A 53 -7.85 -6.30 10.31
C GLU A 53 -6.80 -7.42 10.34
N ARG A 54 -5.78 -7.36 9.47
CA ARG A 54 -4.75 -8.41 9.36
C ARG A 54 -3.50 -8.15 10.19
N THR A 55 -3.21 -6.90 10.56
CA THR A 55 -1.98 -6.55 11.28
C THR A 55 -2.20 -5.72 12.55
N GLY A 56 -3.39 -5.16 12.76
CA GLY A 56 -3.65 -4.17 13.81
C GLY A 56 -3.01 -2.80 13.53
N THR A 57 -2.44 -2.58 12.35
CA THR A 57 -1.85 -1.28 11.97
C THR A 57 -2.95 -0.27 11.70
N THR A 58 -2.89 0.89 12.36
CA THR A 58 -3.78 2.01 12.05
C THR A 58 -3.41 2.59 10.69
N VAL A 59 -4.39 2.77 9.82
CA VAL A 59 -4.22 3.38 8.50
C VAL A 59 -4.94 4.73 8.47
N ASN A 60 -4.25 5.77 7.99
CA ASN A 60 -4.82 7.08 7.72
C ASN A 60 -4.86 7.30 6.20
N ILE A 61 -6.03 7.60 5.65
CA ILE A 61 -6.19 7.91 4.23
C ILE A 61 -6.13 9.43 4.08
N VAL A 62 -5.25 9.93 3.23
CA VAL A 62 -5.09 11.35 2.95
C VAL A 62 -5.27 11.57 1.46
N GLU A 63 -6.15 12.51 1.12
CA GLU A 63 -6.36 12.92 -0.26
C GLU A 63 -5.30 13.94 -0.67
N TYR A 64 -4.73 13.75 -1.86
CA TYR A 64 -3.76 14.64 -2.50
C TYR A 64 -4.21 14.94 -3.93
N ASP A 65 -3.67 16.01 -4.52
CA ASP A 65 -3.76 16.17 -5.97
C ASP A 65 -3.11 14.96 -6.67
N PRO A 66 -3.66 14.47 -7.80
CA PRO A 66 -3.14 13.27 -8.48
C PRO A 66 -1.63 13.27 -8.72
N ASP A 67 -1.08 14.41 -9.17
CA ASP A 67 0.35 14.57 -9.46
C ASP A 67 1.21 14.69 -8.18
N ALA A 68 0.60 14.92 -7.02
CA ALA A 68 1.28 15.08 -5.74
C ALA A 68 1.45 13.76 -4.96
N CYS A 69 0.66 12.72 -5.25
CA CYS A 69 0.73 11.42 -4.56
C CYS A 69 2.13 10.77 -4.62
N HIS A 70 2.80 10.85 -5.78
CA HIS A 70 4.15 10.30 -5.95
C HIS A 70 5.17 11.02 -5.05
N GLU A 71 5.13 12.35 -5.06
CA GLU A 71 6.03 13.20 -4.25
C GLU A 71 5.78 13.03 -2.75
N ALA A 72 4.53 12.86 -2.33
CA ALA A 72 4.19 12.60 -0.93
C ALA A 72 4.88 11.33 -0.40
N VAL A 73 4.94 10.27 -1.20
CA VAL A 73 5.63 9.03 -0.81
C VAL A 73 7.15 9.17 -0.89
N LEU A 74 7.69 9.91 -1.87
CA LEU A 74 9.13 10.23 -1.93
C LEU A 74 9.61 11.00 -0.70
N LYS A 75 8.80 11.95 -0.21
CA LYS A 75 9.12 12.84 0.92
C LYS A 75 8.79 12.22 2.28
N GLU A 76 8.35 10.97 2.32
CA GLU A 76 7.88 10.28 3.54
C GLU A 76 6.69 10.99 4.23
N GLU A 77 5.91 11.78 3.49
CA GLU A 77 4.64 12.37 3.97
C GLU A 77 3.49 11.36 3.87
N ALA A 78 3.59 10.42 2.91
CA ALA A 78 2.75 9.24 2.79
C ALA A 78 3.61 7.97 2.70
N ASP A 79 3.02 6.82 3.03
CA ASP A 79 3.72 5.53 3.02
C ASP A 79 3.41 4.71 1.76
N ILE A 80 2.17 4.82 1.27
CA ILE A 80 1.67 4.11 0.08
C ILE A 80 0.86 5.09 -0.75
N TYR A 81 0.91 4.96 -2.07
CA TYR A 81 -0.07 5.56 -2.96
C TYR A 81 -0.53 4.55 -4.02
N ILE A 82 -1.64 4.85 -4.68
CA ILE A 82 -2.15 4.05 -5.81
C ILE A 82 -1.74 4.75 -7.10
N ASN A 83 -1.20 3.98 -8.05
CA ASN A 83 -0.81 4.50 -9.34
C ASN A 83 -1.09 3.49 -10.45
N TYR A 84 -0.99 3.98 -11.68
CA TYR A 84 -1.37 3.30 -12.89
C TYR A 84 -0.14 3.11 -13.77
N THR A 85 0.07 1.89 -14.26
CA THR A 85 1.34 1.57 -14.96
C THR A 85 1.55 2.40 -16.22
N GLY A 86 0.49 2.76 -16.93
CA GLY A 86 0.57 3.60 -18.14
C GLY A 86 0.95 5.05 -17.82
N VAL A 87 0.37 5.63 -16.76
CA VAL A 87 0.73 6.97 -16.28
C VAL A 87 2.21 7.01 -15.85
N ALA A 88 2.64 5.98 -15.14
CA ALA A 88 4.03 5.83 -14.73
C ALA A 88 4.99 5.66 -15.91
N GLN A 89 4.63 4.85 -16.92
CA GLN A 89 5.42 4.66 -18.13
C GLN A 89 5.60 5.98 -18.89
N ALA A 90 4.52 6.75 -19.09
CA ALA A 90 4.56 8.05 -19.74
C ALA A 90 5.49 9.03 -19.00
N GLY A 91 5.40 9.08 -17.67
CA GLY A 91 6.26 9.94 -16.83
C GLY A 91 7.76 9.57 -16.84
N LEU A 92 8.13 8.34 -17.23
CA LEU A 92 9.53 7.90 -17.28
C LEU A 92 10.29 8.41 -18.51
N GLY A 93 9.60 8.95 -19.53
CA GLY A 93 10.19 9.66 -20.66
C GLY A 93 11.04 8.82 -21.63
N GLY A 94 10.73 7.53 -21.81
CA GLY A 94 11.51 6.60 -22.66
C GLY A 94 10.74 6.02 -23.85
N ALA A 95 11.46 5.70 -24.93
CA ALA A 95 10.98 5.18 -26.22
C ALA A 95 10.48 3.72 -26.20
N ASN A 96 9.89 3.29 -25.09
CA ASN A 96 9.44 1.91 -24.92
C ASN A 96 7.94 1.85 -25.15
N ASP A 97 7.55 1.78 -26.43
CA ASP A 97 6.20 1.42 -26.89
C ASP A 97 5.95 -0.07 -26.57
N VAL A 98 5.94 -0.37 -25.27
CA VAL A 98 5.55 -1.67 -24.72
C VAL A 98 4.06 -1.56 -24.47
N ASP A 99 3.29 -2.32 -25.25
CA ASP A 99 1.82 -2.31 -25.16
C ASP A 99 1.28 -3.43 -24.26
N ASP A 100 2.07 -4.48 -24.00
CA ASP A 100 1.64 -5.58 -23.14
C ASP A 100 1.60 -5.11 -21.67
N PRO A 101 0.44 -5.17 -20.98
CA PRO A 101 0.29 -4.62 -19.63
C PRO A 101 1.23 -5.25 -18.59
N LEU A 102 1.60 -6.53 -18.75
CA LEU A 102 2.50 -7.20 -17.82
C LEU A 102 3.96 -6.80 -18.07
N GLU A 103 4.35 -6.62 -19.33
CA GLU A 103 5.66 -6.08 -19.68
C GLU A 103 5.80 -4.61 -19.24
N VAL A 104 4.75 -3.80 -19.40
CA VAL A 104 4.72 -2.42 -18.85
C VAL A 104 4.89 -2.44 -17.34
N TYR A 105 4.15 -3.29 -16.62
CA TYR A 105 4.30 -3.43 -15.17
C TYR A 105 5.73 -3.81 -14.78
N ALA A 106 6.35 -4.77 -15.48
CA ALA A 106 7.72 -5.19 -15.19
C ALA A 106 8.72 -4.05 -15.41
N LEU A 107 8.62 -3.34 -16.55
CA LEU A 107 9.45 -2.19 -16.89
C LEU A 107 9.32 -1.06 -15.88
N VAL A 108 8.09 -0.68 -15.55
CA VAL A 108 7.78 0.40 -14.60
C VAL A 108 8.29 0.04 -13.21
N ASN A 109 8.03 -1.18 -12.74
CA ASN A 109 8.49 -1.64 -11.43
C ASN A 109 10.02 -1.63 -11.34
N GLN A 110 10.73 -2.06 -12.40
CA GLN A 110 12.19 -1.99 -12.44
C GLN A 110 12.69 -0.54 -12.45
N SER A 111 12.12 0.31 -13.32
CA SER A 111 12.51 1.72 -13.44
C SER A 111 12.29 2.48 -12.14
N TYR A 112 11.18 2.24 -11.44
CA TYR A 112 10.87 2.88 -10.15
C TYR A 112 11.81 2.42 -9.04
N LYS A 113 12.22 1.13 -9.04
CA LYS A 113 13.21 0.61 -8.08
C LYS A 113 14.57 1.27 -8.24
N GLU A 114 14.97 1.53 -9.48
CA GLU A 114 16.28 2.10 -9.83
C GLU A 114 16.30 3.61 -9.64
N LYS A 115 15.29 4.33 -10.14
CA LYS A 115 15.24 5.80 -10.10
C LYS A 115 14.79 6.37 -8.76
N PHE A 116 13.85 5.70 -8.08
CA PHE A 116 13.12 6.27 -6.93
C PHE A 116 13.22 5.42 -5.66
N GLY A 117 13.81 4.22 -5.73
CA GLY A 117 13.80 3.29 -4.60
C GLY A 117 12.42 2.75 -4.25
N MET A 118 11.44 2.92 -5.13
CA MET A 118 10.07 2.49 -4.95
C MET A 118 9.83 1.09 -5.51
N VAL A 119 8.85 0.40 -4.95
CA VAL A 119 8.41 -0.93 -5.36
C VAL A 119 6.93 -0.85 -5.69
N TRP A 120 6.58 -1.35 -6.87
CA TRP A 120 5.20 -1.62 -7.22
C TRP A 120 4.82 -2.99 -6.64
N LEU A 121 3.76 -3.02 -5.83
CA LEU A 121 3.15 -4.25 -5.34
C LEU A 121 2.32 -4.91 -6.45
N LYS A 122 1.68 -6.05 -6.15
CA LYS A 122 0.87 -6.75 -7.16
C LYS A 122 -0.31 -5.87 -7.60
N PRO A 123 -0.56 -5.74 -8.91
CA PRO A 123 -1.74 -5.04 -9.41
C PRO A 123 -3.04 -5.65 -8.90
N PHE A 124 -4.04 -4.80 -8.63
CA PHE A 124 -5.31 -5.20 -8.03
C PHE A 124 -6.15 -6.11 -8.95
N GLY A 125 -6.02 -5.94 -10.26
CA GLY A 125 -6.69 -6.73 -11.29
C GLY A 125 -7.49 -5.91 -12.29
N PHE A 126 -7.89 -4.69 -11.90
CA PHE A 126 -8.64 -3.76 -12.74
C PHE A 126 -7.69 -2.80 -13.47
N ARG A 127 -8.19 -2.23 -14.57
CA ARG A 127 -7.53 -1.16 -15.30
C ARG A 127 -8.03 0.20 -14.91
N GLY A 128 -7.13 1.17 -14.97
CA GLY A 128 -7.48 2.57 -14.78
C GLY A 128 -6.37 3.51 -15.23
N PRO A 129 -6.53 4.82 -15.03
CA PRO A 129 -7.63 5.44 -14.26
C PRO A 129 -9.00 5.29 -14.93
N LEU A 130 -10.05 5.03 -14.15
CA LEU A 130 -11.43 5.03 -14.66
C LEU A 130 -11.91 6.48 -14.77
N THR A 131 -11.96 7.02 -15.99
CA THR A 131 -12.52 8.35 -16.28
C THR A 131 -14.04 8.28 -16.45
N ALA A 132 -14.75 9.33 -16.01
CA ALA A 132 -16.22 9.40 -16.02
C ALA A 132 -16.83 9.42 -17.44
N GLU A 133 -16.04 9.79 -18.45
CA GLU A 133 -16.39 9.73 -19.85
C GLU A 133 -15.29 8.98 -20.57
N GLY A 134 -15.66 7.86 -21.22
CA GLY A 134 -14.74 6.86 -21.76
C GLY A 134 -13.47 7.45 -22.37
N GLY A 135 -12.38 7.29 -21.64
CA GLY A 135 -11.03 7.55 -22.11
C GLY A 135 -10.62 6.57 -23.21
N ASP A 136 -9.68 7.00 -24.04
CA ASP A 136 -9.23 6.28 -25.22
C ASP A 136 -8.91 4.80 -24.93
N LYS A 137 -9.03 3.96 -25.95
CA LYS A 137 -8.78 2.50 -25.89
C LYS A 137 -7.39 2.11 -25.33
N GLU A 138 -6.49 3.07 -25.15
CA GLU A 138 -5.18 2.94 -24.53
C GLU A 138 -5.21 3.09 -22.99
N GLU A 139 -6.11 3.89 -22.41
CA GLU A 139 -6.30 4.04 -20.96
C GLU A 139 -6.90 2.76 -20.33
N GLY A 140 -7.63 1.95 -21.10
CA GLY A 140 -8.14 0.65 -20.66
C GLY A 140 -7.10 -0.46 -20.55
N ARG A 141 -5.80 -0.20 -20.75
CA ARG A 141 -4.73 -1.22 -20.68
C ARG A 141 -3.81 -1.09 -19.48
N THR A 142 -3.93 -0.01 -18.71
CA THR A 142 -3.01 0.28 -17.63
C THR A 142 -3.45 -0.37 -16.33
N LEU A 143 -2.53 -1.04 -15.64
CA LEU A 143 -2.83 -1.79 -14.42
C LEU A 143 -2.76 -0.87 -13.19
N ALA A 144 -3.79 -0.89 -12.36
CA ALA A 144 -3.79 -0.19 -11.09
C ALA A 144 -3.04 -1.02 -10.02
N ALA A 145 -2.11 -0.39 -9.30
CA ALA A 145 -1.33 -1.06 -8.27
C ALA A 145 -0.95 -0.11 -7.10
N PRO A 146 -0.75 -0.65 -5.89
CA PRO A 146 -0.16 0.11 -4.80
C PRO A 146 1.36 0.20 -4.97
N VAL A 147 1.92 1.37 -4.64
CA VAL A 147 3.33 1.69 -4.75
C VAL A 147 3.83 2.23 -3.41
N SER A 148 5.02 1.78 -2.98
CA SER A 148 5.63 2.18 -1.71
C SER A 148 7.16 2.15 -1.80
N THR A 149 7.88 2.75 -0.85
CA THR A 149 9.35 2.68 -0.80
C THR A 149 9.83 1.39 -0.12
N ARG A 150 11.05 0.95 -0.43
CA ARG A 150 11.67 -0.18 0.28
C ARG A 150 11.80 0.10 1.79
N GLU A 151 12.00 1.36 2.13
CA GLU A 151 12.15 1.86 3.50
C GLU A 151 10.84 1.69 4.28
N VAL A 152 9.69 2.04 3.68
CA VAL A 152 8.36 1.79 4.26
C VAL A 152 8.11 0.30 4.43
N LEU A 153 8.39 -0.53 3.41
CA LEU A 153 8.19 -1.97 3.52
C LEU A 153 9.07 -2.62 4.62
N LYS A 154 10.26 -2.06 4.91
CA LYS A 154 11.07 -2.46 6.07
C LYS A 154 10.45 -1.99 7.40
N LYS A 155 9.85 -0.80 7.44
CA LYS A 155 9.13 -0.27 8.61
C LYS A 155 7.88 -1.12 8.93
N PHE A 156 7.26 -1.74 7.94
CA PHE A 156 6.07 -2.60 8.04
C PHE A 156 6.29 -3.99 7.39
N PRO A 157 7.02 -4.92 8.04
CA PRO A 157 7.56 -6.13 7.40
C PRO A 157 6.54 -7.21 6.97
N VAL A 158 5.25 -6.98 7.20
CA VAL A 158 4.14 -7.89 6.78
C VAL A 158 3.26 -7.24 5.71
N LEU A 159 3.50 -5.97 5.40
CA LEU A 159 2.63 -5.11 4.60
C LEU A 159 2.52 -5.60 3.15
N ASP A 160 3.65 -5.90 2.52
CA ASP A 160 3.68 -6.43 1.15
C ASP A 160 2.90 -7.73 1.04
N ARG A 161 3.06 -8.65 2.01
CA ARG A 161 2.34 -9.93 2.04
C ARG A 161 0.83 -9.74 2.17
N VAL A 162 0.39 -8.78 3.00
CA VAL A 162 -1.03 -8.50 3.23
C VAL A 162 -1.64 -7.85 2.00
N ILE A 163 -1.05 -6.77 1.49
CA ILE A 163 -1.57 -6.02 0.35
C ILE A 163 -1.59 -6.90 -0.91
N ASN A 164 -0.56 -7.71 -1.14
CA ASN A 164 -0.49 -8.61 -2.30
C ASN A 164 -1.58 -9.68 -2.32
N LYS A 165 -2.36 -9.86 -1.23
CA LYS A 165 -3.57 -10.71 -1.27
C LYS A 165 -4.69 -10.13 -2.13
N LEU A 166 -4.71 -8.81 -2.33
CA LEU A 166 -5.62 -8.14 -3.26
C LEU A 166 -5.21 -8.31 -4.73
N GLY A 167 -3.99 -8.81 -4.98
CA GLY A 167 -3.46 -8.93 -6.33
C GLY A 167 -4.34 -9.83 -7.21
N GLY A 168 -4.88 -9.26 -8.29
CA GLY A 168 -5.78 -9.94 -9.22
C GLY A 168 -7.16 -10.30 -8.65
N ARG A 169 -7.58 -9.73 -7.52
CA ARG A 169 -8.89 -10.02 -6.88
C ARG A 169 -9.99 -9.05 -7.27
N ILE A 170 -9.64 -7.89 -7.81
CA ILE A 170 -10.57 -6.82 -8.14
C ILE A 170 -10.37 -6.54 -9.61
N ASP A 171 -11.08 -7.26 -10.47
CA ASP A 171 -11.09 -7.01 -11.91
C ASP A 171 -12.00 -5.82 -12.27
N ASP A 172 -12.07 -5.49 -13.56
CA ASP A 172 -12.86 -4.36 -14.07
C ASP A 172 -14.35 -4.47 -13.67
N ASN A 173 -14.91 -5.69 -13.69
CA ASN A 173 -16.31 -5.91 -13.33
C ASN A 173 -16.52 -5.72 -11.82
N ALA A 174 -15.65 -6.30 -11.00
CA ALA A 174 -15.70 -6.15 -9.55
C ALA A 174 -15.57 -4.68 -9.13
N MET A 175 -14.66 -3.92 -9.76
CA MET A 175 -14.53 -2.48 -9.51
C MET A 175 -15.82 -1.73 -9.90
N SER A 176 -16.38 -2.02 -11.08
CA SER A 176 -17.64 -1.40 -11.52
C SER A 176 -18.81 -1.70 -10.56
N GLU A 177 -18.92 -2.95 -10.08
CA GLU A 177 -19.93 -3.34 -9.09
C GLU A 177 -19.74 -2.60 -7.76
N LEU A 178 -18.49 -2.47 -7.29
CA LEU A 178 -18.16 -1.71 -6.08
C LEU A 178 -18.58 -0.24 -6.22
N MET A 179 -18.17 0.42 -7.31
CA MET A 179 -18.52 1.82 -7.58
C MET A 179 -20.04 2.02 -7.59
N LYS A 180 -20.77 1.19 -8.35
CA LYS A 180 -22.23 1.26 -8.41
C LYS A 180 -22.88 1.06 -7.04
N LYS A 181 -22.36 0.15 -6.23
CA LYS A 181 -22.88 -0.09 -4.88
C LYS A 181 -22.65 1.11 -3.96
N THR A 182 -21.50 1.79 -4.09
CA THR A 182 -21.19 2.99 -3.30
C THR A 182 -22.04 4.21 -3.62
N GLU A 183 -22.80 4.21 -4.73
CA GLU A 183 -23.80 5.25 -5.02
C GLU A 183 -24.94 5.28 -3.99
N ASN A 184 -25.24 4.13 -3.38
CA ASN A 184 -26.39 3.97 -2.47
C ASN A 184 -26.00 3.37 -1.09
N GLN A 185 -24.75 2.97 -0.91
CA GLN A 185 -24.24 2.36 0.31
C GLN A 185 -22.91 2.99 0.71
N ASP A 186 -22.63 3.07 2.01
CA ASP A 186 -21.35 3.57 2.51
C ASP A 186 -20.15 2.76 1.96
N ILE A 187 -19.05 3.46 1.66
CA ILE A 187 -17.84 2.86 1.07
C ILE A 187 -17.26 1.81 2.02
N LYS A 188 -17.15 2.11 3.30
CA LYS A 188 -16.56 1.22 4.31
C LYS A 188 -17.40 -0.04 4.51
N GLU A 189 -18.72 0.08 4.47
CA GLU A 189 -19.60 -1.09 4.49
C GLU A 189 -19.42 -1.95 3.24
N THR A 190 -19.49 -1.32 2.06
CA THR A 190 -19.36 -1.98 0.75
C THR A 190 -18.04 -2.75 0.63
N VAL A 191 -16.93 -2.10 1.00
CA VAL A 191 -15.58 -2.69 0.99
C VAL A 191 -15.48 -3.85 1.98
N ARG A 192 -16.01 -3.71 3.21
CA ARG A 192 -15.98 -4.78 4.21
C ARG A 192 -16.73 -6.02 3.73
N GLU A 193 -17.87 -5.85 3.07
CA GLU A 193 -18.64 -6.96 2.51
C GLU A 193 -17.86 -7.67 1.39
N PHE A 194 -17.22 -6.91 0.49
CA PHE A 194 -16.36 -7.47 -0.54
C PHE A 194 -15.20 -8.27 0.05
N LEU A 195 -14.47 -7.70 1.01
CA LEU A 195 -13.35 -8.37 1.65
C LEU A 195 -13.78 -9.67 2.37
N LYS A 196 -14.98 -9.71 2.97
CA LYS A 196 -15.54 -10.95 3.55
C LYS A 196 -15.89 -11.98 2.47
N LYS A 197 -16.54 -11.55 1.39
CA LYS A 197 -16.91 -12.41 0.25
C LYS A 197 -15.67 -13.08 -0.37
N GLU A 198 -14.58 -12.33 -0.49
CA GLU A 198 -13.29 -12.82 -0.99
C GLU A 198 -12.45 -13.57 0.06
N ASN A 199 -12.96 -13.77 1.28
CA ASN A 199 -12.25 -14.39 2.42
C ASN A 199 -10.93 -13.69 2.76
N LEU A 200 -10.86 -12.38 2.51
CA LEU A 200 -9.72 -11.52 2.76
C LEU A 200 -9.72 -10.93 4.17
N ILE A 201 -10.86 -10.91 4.85
CA ILE A 201 -11.02 -10.66 6.29
C ILE A 201 -11.94 -11.69 6.92
#